data_AF-A0A4S2MD23-F1
#
_entry.id   AF-A0A4S2MD23-F1
#
_cell.length_a   1.000
_cell.length_b   1.000
_cell.length_c   1.000
_cell.angle_alpha   90.00
_cell.angle_beta   90.00
_cell.angle_gamma   90.00
#
_symmetry.space_group_name_H-M   'P 1'
#
loop_
_entity.id
_entity.type
_entity.pdbx_description
1 polymer ?
#
loop_
_entity_poly.entity_id
_entity_poly.type
_entity_poly.pdbx_seq_one_letter_code
_entity_poly.pdbx_strand_id
1 'polypeptide(L)'
;MTTIRRALTKKKIGVPNVPDPLNSFKVPKKAFIESLLESVALDSADYVDEILPQITQSFRFPQLARYLRIDEAWLVHNRILEQSFTAARKRLQKSSLLMSSVEANLCTGFCVLSDWTKVEEVASGGLSPGNVPDTWLGQPEQGVTVNQCADIVVARAQKRLQRKQARDQQPTKLYLVVVRWVKSKAYIVASGAEESEDRLEPQPGYACHVSTWSRIDPLDPAKVSLERAYQMSQ
;
A
#
# COMPACT_ATOMS: atom_id res chain seq x y z
N MET A 1 -6.28 -44.81 59.70
CA MET A 1 -6.01 -43.62 58.85
C MET A 1 -5.24 -42.60 59.69
N THR A 2 -3.90 -42.61 59.63
CA THR A 2 -3.06 -41.42 59.90
C THR A 2 -1.68 -41.64 59.27
N THR A 3 -1.22 -40.62 58.57
CA THR A 3 -0.08 -40.59 57.66
C THR A 3 1.19 -40.13 58.37
N ILE A 4 2.27 -40.92 58.38
CA ILE A 4 3.66 -40.44 58.50
C ILE A 4 4.58 -41.44 57.79
N ARG A 5 5.25 -41.03 56.70
CA ARG A 5 6.49 -41.69 56.25
C ARG A 5 7.52 -40.63 55.87
N ARG A 6 8.56 -40.53 56.70
CA ARG A 6 9.80 -39.79 56.48
C ARG A 6 10.73 -40.57 55.53
N ALA A 7 11.60 -39.80 54.90
CA ALA A 7 12.47 -40.08 53.77
C ALA A 7 13.47 -41.23 53.95
N LEU A 8 13.89 -41.81 52.81
CA LEU A 8 15.22 -42.40 52.63
C LEU A 8 15.78 -42.01 51.26
N THR A 9 16.96 -41.43 51.34
CA THR A 9 17.84 -40.94 50.27
C THR A 9 18.42 -42.09 49.45
N LYS A 10 18.61 -41.86 48.15
CA LYS A 10 19.64 -42.57 47.37
C LYS A 10 20.54 -41.56 46.66
N LYS A 11 21.78 -41.49 47.15
CA LYS A 11 22.95 -40.90 46.49
C LYS A 11 23.08 -41.47 45.07
N LYS A 12 23.29 -40.61 44.08
CA LYS A 12 24.12 -40.91 42.91
C LYS A 12 25.26 -39.92 42.85
N ILE A 13 26.45 -40.49 42.74
CA ILE A 13 27.76 -39.85 42.78
C ILE A 13 28.16 -39.51 41.34
N GLY A 14 28.59 -38.25 41.14
CA GLY A 14 29.76 -37.85 40.31
C GLY A 14 29.69 -37.95 38.79
N VAL A 15 29.63 -36.79 38.13
CA VAL A 15 30.46 -36.46 36.95
C VAL A 15 30.95 -35.00 37.10
N PRO A 16 32.21 -34.66 36.78
CA PRO A 16 32.85 -33.41 37.19
C PRO A 16 32.43 -32.19 36.37
N ASN A 17 32.60 -31.02 36.99
CA ASN A 17 32.52 -29.66 36.42
C ASN A 17 33.03 -29.58 34.97
N VAL A 18 32.12 -29.33 34.03
CA VAL A 18 32.45 -28.64 32.80
C VAL A 18 32.36 -27.15 33.13
N PRO A 19 33.44 -26.36 33.00
CA PRO A 19 33.32 -24.91 33.12
C PRO A 19 32.45 -24.42 31.96
N ASP A 20 31.34 -23.77 32.29
CA ASP A 20 30.50 -23.06 31.33
C ASP A 20 31.41 -22.14 30.49
N PRO A 21 31.34 -22.18 29.14
CA PRO A 21 32.04 -21.19 28.34
C PRO A 21 31.45 -19.82 28.67
N LEU A 22 32.25 -18.99 29.35
CA LEU A 22 32.11 -17.55 29.49
C LEU A 22 32.15 -16.92 28.08
N ASN A 23 31.08 -17.10 27.30
CA ASN A 23 30.86 -16.34 26.07
C ASN A 23 29.40 -16.41 25.59
N SER A 24 28.47 -16.25 26.53
CA SER A 24 27.11 -15.82 26.22
C SER A 24 26.94 -14.36 26.63
N PHE A 25 27.79 -13.47 26.10
CA PHE A 25 27.41 -12.07 25.95
C PHE A 25 26.27 -12.02 24.92
N LYS A 26 25.05 -12.29 25.37
CA LYS A 26 23.86 -11.86 24.64
C LYS A 26 23.82 -10.35 24.78
N VAL A 27 24.43 -9.65 23.82
CA VAL A 27 24.11 -8.25 23.57
C VAL A 27 22.59 -8.21 23.46
N PRO A 28 21.88 -7.49 24.34
CA PRO A 28 20.46 -7.27 24.15
C PRO A 28 20.34 -6.73 22.74
N LYS A 29 19.61 -7.42 21.84
CA LYS A 29 19.14 -6.78 20.63
C LYS A 29 18.35 -5.59 21.14
N LYS A 30 18.95 -4.40 21.17
CA LYS A 30 18.21 -3.15 21.29
C LYS A 30 17.13 -3.33 20.25
N ALA A 31 15.88 -3.43 20.68
CA ALA A 31 14.77 -3.26 19.77
C ALA A 31 14.99 -1.84 19.25
N PHE A 32 15.59 -1.75 18.06
CA PHE A 32 15.64 -0.51 17.34
C PHE A 32 14.17 -0.21 17.09
N ILE A 33 13.62 0.72 17.84
CA ILE A 33 12.28 1.23 17.57
C ILE A 33 12.51 2.07 16.32
N GLU A 34 12.37 1.43 15.16
CA GLU A 34 12.28 2.15 13.88
C GLU A 34 11.21 3.20 14.05
N SER A 35 11.54 4.46 13.77
CA SER A 35 10.54 5.52 13.74
C SER A 35 9.51 5.15 12.68
N LEU A 36 8.22 5.35 12.97
CA LEU A 36 7.13 5.01 12.06
C LEU A 36 7.34 5.61 10.66
N LEU A 37 7.90 6.82 10.62
CA LEU A 37 8.36 7.51 9.43
C LEU A 37 9.87 7.73 9.57
N GLU A 38 10.64 7.16 8.66
CA GLU A 38 12.08 7.39 8.53
C GLU A 38 12.32 8.33 7.35
N SER A 39 13.00 9.46 7.57
CA SER A 39 13.33 10.39 6.50
C SER A 39 14.40 9.80 5.59
N VAL A 40 14.19 9.91 4.28
CA VAL A 40 15.11 9.42 3.25
C VAL A 40 15.66 10.61 2.48
N ALA A 41 16.99 10.68 2.37
CA ALA A 41 17.65 11.67 1.56
C ALA A 41 17.40 11.42 0.07
N LEU A 42 17.14 12.48 -0.71
CA LEU A 42 16.77 12.35 -2.13
C LEU A 42 17.93 11.91 -3.05
N ASP A 43 19.15 11.87 -2.53
CA ASP A 43 20.35 11.35 -3.18
C ASP A 43 20.73 9.94 -2.72
N SER A 44 19.95 9.32 -1.81
CA SER A 44 20.18 7.96 -1.34
C SER A 44 19.79 6.92 -2.40
N ALA A 45 20.40 5.73 -2.31
CA ALA A 45 20.03 4.59 -3.15
C ALA A 45 18.56 4.17 -2.93
N ASP A 46 18.08 4.18 -1.68
CA ASP A 46 16.68 3.85 -1.36
C ASP A 46 15.70 4.76 -2.13
N TYR A 47 16.02 6.05 -2.25
CA TYR A 47 15.18 6.97 -3.01
C TYR A 47 15.35 6.80 -4.52
N VAL A 48 16.58 6.85 -5.02
CA VAL A 48 16.89 6.89 -6.46
C VAL A 48 16.54 5.58 -7.16
N ASP A 49 16.82 4.44 -6.51
CA ASP A 49 16.70 3.11 -7.12
C ASP A 49 15.37 2.42 -6.76
N GLU A 50 14.75 2.76 -5.62
CA GLU A 50 13.52 2.08 -5.19
C GLU A 50 12.27 2.99 -5.23
N ILE A 51 12.30 4.18 -4.63
CA ILE A 51 11.10 5.02 -4.50
C ILE A 51 10.76 5.78 -5.80
N LEU A 52 11.74 6.51 -6.35
CA LEU A 52 11.53 7.37 -7.51
C LEU A 52 11.10 6.58 -8.76
N PRO A 53 11.63 5.37 -9.06
CA PRO A 53 11.18 4.58 -10.19
C PRO A 53 9.73 4.13 -10.06
N GLN A 54 9.27 3.76 -8.85
CA GLN A 54 7.87 3.38 -8.62
C GLN A 54 6.93 4.53 -8.99
N ILE A 55 7.30 5.76 -8.64
CA ILE A 55 6.51 6.96 -8.96
C ILE A 55 6.57 7.25 -10.46
N THR A 56 7.77 7.41 -11.02
CA THR A 56 7.96 7.90 -12.39
C THR A 56 7.54 6.89 -13.47
N GLN A 57 7.75 5.59 -13.24
CA GLN A 57 7.30 4.53 -14.17
C GLN A 57 5.78 4.37 -14.18
N SER A 58 5.08 4.87 -13.15
CA SER A 58 3.62 4.84 -13.10
C SER A 58 2.95 5.96 -13.92
N PHE A 59 3.72 6.92 -14.43
CA PHE A 59 3.17 8.08 -15.13
C PHE A 59 2.45 7.63 -16.40
N ARG A 60 1.21 8.10 -16.57
CA ARG A 60 0.48 7.92 -17.84
C ARG A 60 1.16 8.71 -18.96
N PHE A 61 1.75 9.85 -18.62
CA PHE A 61 2.49 10.72 -19.53
C PHE A 61 3.95 10.79 -19.07
N PRO A 62 4.83 9.88 -19.51
CA PRO A 62 6.21 9.79 -19.02
C PRO A 62 6.99 11.09 -19.15
N GLN A 63 6.70 11.90 -20.18
CA GLN A 63 7.32 13.21 -20.39
C GLN A 63 7.09 14.19 -19.23
N LEU A 64 6.04 13.99 -18.42
CA LEU A 64 5.74 14.84 -17.27
C LEU A 64 6.64 14.55 -16.07
N ALA A 65 7.36 13.42 -16.04
CA ALA A 65 8.28 13.07 -14.96
C ALA A 65 9.35 14.16 -14.74
N ARG A 66 9.77 14.85 -15.81
CA ARG A 66 10.73 15.97 -15.73
C ARG A 66 10.24 17.18 -14.93
N TYR A 67 8.92 17.30 -14.73
CA TYR A 67 8.29 18.40 -13.99
C TYR A 67 7.94 18.00 -12.55
N LEU A 68 8.12 16.72 -12.19
CA LEU A 68 7.94 16.26 -10.82
C LEU A 68 9.05 16.87 -9.95
N ARG A 69 8.64 17.54 -8.88
CA ARG A 69 9.54 18.01 -7.83
C ARG A 69 9.12 17.36 -6.53
N ILE A 70 10.05 16.66 -5.90
CA ILE A 70 9.88 16.05 -4.58
C ILE A 70 10.85 16.78 -3.67
N ASP A 71 10.33 17.39 -2.61
CA ASP A 71 11.13 18.16 -1.66
C ASP A 71 11.68 17.27 -0.54
N GLU A 72 10.91 16.27 -0.14
CA GLU A 72 11.19 15.41 1.02
C GLU A 72 10.60 14.00 0.77
N ALA A 73 11.23 12.97 1.33
CA ALA A 73 10.78 11.58 1.22
C ALA A 73 10.89 10.85 2.57
N TRP A 74 9.99 9.88 2.79
CA TRP A 74 9.97 9.05 3.99
C TRP A 74 9.61 7.59 3.68
N LEU A 75 10.20 6.67 4.42
CA LEU A 75 9.81 5.27 4.49
C LEU A 75 8.87 5.02 5.67
N VAL A 76 7.86 4.18 5.45
CA VAL A 76 6.89 3.80 6.48
C VAL A 76 7.27 2.46 7.08
N HIS A 77 7.61 2.46 8.37
CA HIS A 77 7.93 1.25 9.14
C HIS A 77 6.76 0.86 10.03
N ASN A 78 5.87 0.02 9.51
CA ASN A 78 4.72 -0.48 10.26
C ASN A 78 4.62 -2.00 10.20
N ARG A 79 5.18 -2.65 11.22
CA ARG A 79 5.22 -4.11 11.33
C ARG A 79 3.82 -4.75 11.41
N ILE A 80 2.85 -4.07 12.01
CA ILE A 80 1.48 -4.58 12.15
C ILE A 80 0.81 -4.61 10.78
N LEU A 81 0.92 -3.51 10.00
CA LEU A 81 0.40 -3.46 8.63
C LEU A 81 1.13 -4.44 7.71
N GLU A 82 2.45 -4.59 7.82
CA GLU A 82 3.21 -5.55 7.00
C GLU A 82 2.77 -7.00 7.24
N GLN A 83 2.52 -7.36 8.50
CA GLN A 83 2.00 -8.69 8.87
C GLN A 83 0.59 -8.91 8.33
N SER A 84 -0.30 -7.92 8.48
CA SER A 84 -1.66 -7.97 7.94
C SER A 84 -1.66 -8.09 6.41
N PHE A 85 -0.82 -7.30 5.73
CA PHE A 85 -0.62 -7.34 4.29
C PHE A 85 -0.13 -8.71 3.81
N THR A 86 0.89 -9.26 4.47
CA THR A 86 1.45 -10.58 4.15
C THR A 86 0.41 -11.69 4.34
N ALA A 87 -0.38 -11.63 5.41
CA ALA A 87 -1.46 -12.58 5.65
C ALA A 87 -2.56 -12.49 4.58
N ALA A 88 -2.99 -11.28 4.23
CA ALA A 88 -3.97 -11.04 3.18
C ALA A 88 -3.47 -11.53 1.81
N ARG A 89 -2.21 -11.24 1.46
CA ARG A 89 -1.57 -11.72 0.22
C ARG A 89 -1.58 -13.23 0.13
N LYS A 90 -1.15 -13.93 1.20
CA LYS A 90 -1.14 -15.40 1.25
C LYS A 90 -2.56 -15.98 1.11
N ARG A 91 -3.56 -15.35 1.72
CA ARG A 91 -4.97 -15.75 1.61
C ARG A 91 -5.48 -15.62 0.17
N LEU A 92 -5.21 -14.49 -0.50
CA LEU A 92 -5.63 -14.22 -1.87
C LEU A 92 -4.91 -15.11 -2.90
N GLN A 93 -3.64 -15.43 -2.67
CA GLN A 93 -2.89 -16.39 -3.49
C GLN A 93 -3.50 -17.80 -3.39
N LYS A 94 -3.81 -18.27 -2.17
CA LYS A 94 -4.45 -19.58 -1.99
C LYS A 94 -5.83 -19.68 -2.66
N SER A 95 -6.65 -18.64 -2.57
CA SER A 95 -7.96 -18.63 -3.25
C SER A 95 -7.83 -18.61 -4.77
N SER A 96 -6.76 -18.00 -5.30
CA SER A 96 -6.48 -17.98 -6.74
C SER A 96 -6.03 -19.35 -7.28
N LEU A 97 -5.22 -20.10 -6.53
CA LEU A 97 -4.80 -21.45 -6.94
C LEU A 97 -5.99 -22.43 -7.09
N LEU A 98 -7.10 -22.17 -6.38
CA LEU A 98 -8.34 -22.92 -6.50
C LEU A 98 -9.21 -22.47 -7.70
N MET A 99 -8.89 -21.31 -8.31
CA MET A 99 -9.65 -20.65 -9.37
C MET A 99 -8.67 -20.31 -10.53
N SER A 100 -8.47 -21.27 -11.42
CA SER A 100 -7.45 -21.43 -12.47
C SER A 100 -6.98 -20.26 -13.39
N SER A 101 -6.96 -18.96 -13.01
CA SER A 101 -6.37 -17.96 -13.93
C SER A 101 -5.95 -16.57 -13.42
N VAL A 102 -5.88 -16.26 -12.11
CA VAL A 102 -5.50 -14.88 -11.70
C VAL A 102 -4.45 -14.87 -10.60
N GLU A 103 -3.17 -14.95 -10.96
CA GLU A 103 -2.07 -14.74 -10.01
C GLU A 103 -2.30 -13.43 -9.23
N ALA A 104 -2.22 -13.52 -7.90
CA ALA A 104 -2.35 -12.35 -7.06
C ALA A 104 -1.09 -11.50 -7.22
N ASN A 105 -1.19 -10.45 -8.03
CA ASN A 105 -0.06 -9.59 -8.38
C ASN A 105 0.11 -8.51 -7.33
N LEU A 106 1.37 -8.31 -6.90
CA LEU A 106 1.75 -7.15 -6.12
C LEU A 106 1.66 -5.94 -7.04
N CYS A 107 0.91 -4.92 -6.64
CA CYS A 107 0.74 -3.70 -7.40
C CYS A 107 1.10 -2.50 -6.53
N THR A 108 1.57 -1.46 -7.18
CA THR A 108 1.78 -0.15 -6.58
C THR A 108 0.59 0.74 -6.92
N GLY A 109 0.16 1.58 -5.98
CA GLY A 109 -0.88 2.58 -6.17
C GLY A 109 -0.51 3.87 -5.44
N PHE A 110 -1.28 4.91 -5.72
CA PHE A 110 -0.99 6.27 -5.26
C PHE A 110 -2.22 6.92 -4.64
N CYS A 111 -2.00 7.59 -3.51
CA CYS A 111 -2.97 8.45 -2.85
C CYS A 111 -2.30 9.80 -2.56
N VAL A 112 -3.05 10.90 -2.63
CA VAL A 112 -2.52 12.23 -2.33
C VAL A 112 -3.23 12.78 -1.10
N LEU A 113 -2.44 13.23 -0.13
CA LEU A 113 -2.88 13.87 1.09
C LEU A 113 -2.41 15.33 1.09
N SER A 114 -3.15 16.21 1.77
CA SER A 114 -2.84 17.64 1.88
C SER A 114 -2.45 18.06 3.30
N ASP A 115 -2.38 17.10 4.22
CA ASP A 115 -2.14 17.32 5.65
C ASP A 115 -1.20 16.23 6.16
N TRP A 116 -0.21 16.64 6.95
CA TRP A 116 0.76 15.75 7.56
C TRP A 116 0.11 14.84 8.60
N THR A 117 -0.88 15.33 9.34
CA THR A 117 -1.63 14.52 10.32
C THR A 117 -2.22 13.28 9.64
N LYS A 118 -2.77 13.43 8.43
CA LYS A 118 -3.28 12.31 7.63
C LYS A 118 -2.18 11.37 7.15
N VAL A 119 -0.96 11.87 6.91
CA VAL A 119 0.19 11.02 6.57
C VAL A 119 0.51 10.11 7.75
N GLU A 120 0.51 10.66 8.98
CA GLU A 120 0.75 9.88 10.21
C GLU A 120 -0.37 8.86 10.48
N GLU A 121 -1.64 9.25 10.25
CA GLU A 121 -2.79 8.33 10.32
C GLU A 121 -2.65 7.17 9.33
N VAL A 122 -2.28 7.45 8.07
CA VAL A 122 -2.09 6.41 7.05
C VAL A 122 -0.86 5.55 7.36
N ALA A 123 0.23 6.15 7.84
CA ALA A 123 1.42 5.41 8.23
C ALA A 123 1.14 4.45 9.40
N SER A 124 0.34 4.87 10.37
CA SER A 124 0.01 4.08 11.57
C SER A 124 -1.12 3.07 11.36
N GLY A 125 -2.18 3.44 10.64
CA GLY A 125 -3.41 2.66 10.49
C GLY A 125 -3.66 2.10 9.09
N GLY A 126 -2.89 2.50 8.08
CA GLY A 126 -3.15 2.20 6.68
C GLY A 126 -4.22 3.10 6.07
N LEU A 127 -4.59 2.84 4.81
CA LEU A 127 -5.70 3.56 4.18
C LEU A 127 -7.04 3.10 4.77
N SER A 128 -7.88 4.06 5.15
CA SER A 128 -9.24 3.83 5.66
C SER A 128 -10.28 3.99 4.55
N PRO A 129 -11.44 3.30 4.65
CA PRO A 129 -12.56 3.51 3.73
C PRO A 129 -12.97 4.98 3.66
N GLY A 130 -13.42 5.41 2.47
CA GLY A 130 -13.81 6.80 2.22
C GLY A 130 -12.63 7.74 1.94
N ASN A 131 -11.41 7.22 1.75
CA ASN A 131 -10.22 8.04 1.45
C ASN A 131 -10.35 8.88 0.17
N VAL A 132 -11.20 8.47 -0.78
CA VAL A 132 -11.59 9.24 -1.96
C VAL A 132 -13.12 9.33 -1.98
N PRO A 133 -13.71 10.41 -1.44
CA PRO A 133 -15.18 10.52 -1.30
C PRO A 133 -15.91 10.65 -2.64
N ASP A 134 -15.23 11.08 -3.69
CA ASP A 134 -15.80 11.24 -5.03
C ASP A 134 -15.46 10.09 -5.99
N THR A 135 -15.13 8.92 -5.46
CA THR A 135 -14.93 7.73 -6.28
C THR A 135 -16.25 7.27 -6.90
N TRP A 136 -16.22 6.92 -8.18
CA TRP A 136 -17.36 6.33 -8.90
C TRP A 136 -17.26 4.80 -8.99
N LEU A 137 -16.16 4.21 -8.50
CA LEU A 137 -15.95 2.76 -8.55
C LEU A 137 -16.89 1.98 -7.62
N GLY A 138 -17.52 2.63 -6.65
CA GLY A 138 -18.42 2.00 -5.68
C GLY A 138 -18.71 2.95 -4.52
N GLN A 139 -19.36 2.45 -3.46
CA GLN A 139 -19.64 3.24 -2.26
C GLN A 139 -18.33 3.58 -1.53
N PRO A 140 -17.98 4.88 -1.37
CA PRO A 140 -16.71 5.27 -0.77
C PRO A 140 -16.48 4.67 0.62
N GLU A 141 -17.51 4.61 1.45
CA GLU A 141 -17.47 4.16 2.84
C GLU A 141 -17.24 2.64 2.96
N GLN A 142 -17.40 1.90 1.87
CA GLN A 142 -17.24 0.44 1.82
C GLN A 142 -15.90 -0.02 1.24
N GLY A 143 -14.99 0.90 0.90
CA GLY A 143 -13.70 0.53 0.33
C GLY A 143 -12.66 1.63 0.30
N VAL A 144 -11.44 1.24 -0.08
CA VAL A 144 -10.33 2.16 -0.29
C VAL A 144 -10.08 2.33 -1.79
N THR A 145 -9.81 3.56 -2.22
CA THR A 145 -9.49 3.87 -3.62
C THR A 145 -8.03 4.28 -3.73
N VAL A 146 -7.31 3.67 -4.68
CA VAL A 146 -5.93 4.01 -5.01
C VAL A 146 -5.83 4.29 -6.51
N ASN A 147 -4.94 5.21 -6.90
CA ASN A 147 -4.72 5.55 -8.29
C ASN A 147 -3.55 4.75 -8.84
N GLN A 148 -3.63 4.32 -10.10
CA GLN A 148 -2.53 3.58 -10.74
C GLN A 148 -1.41 4.51 -11.22
N CYS A 149 -1.74 5.75 -11.58
CA CYS A 149 -0.80 6.71 -12.16
C CYS A 149 -0.58 7.90 -11.23
N ALA A 150 0.68 8.13 -10.85
CA ALA A 150 1.05 9.21 -9.94
C ALA A 150 0.81 10.61 -10.54
N ASP A 151 1.10 10.81 -11.83
CA ASP A 151 0.88 12.09 -12.53
C ASP A 151 -0.59 12.54 -12.52
N ILE A 152 -1.51 11.62 -12.81
CA ILE A 152 -2.95 11.91 -12.83
C ILE A 152 -3.45 12.29 -11.43
N VAL A 153 -3.07 11.55 -10.39
CA VAL A 153 -3.55 11.83 -9.02
C VAL A 153 -2.97 13.14 -8.48
N VAL A 154 -1.70 13.43 -8.75
CA VAL A 154 -1.06 14.70 -8.36
C VAL A 154 -1.73 15.87 -9.10
N ALA A 155 -1.93 15.77 -10.41
CA ALA A 155 -2.58 16.82 -11.19
C ALA A 155 -4.03 17.09 -10.71
N ARG A 156 -4.79 16.02 -10.39
CA ARG A 156 -6.14 16.14 -9.83
C ARG A 156 -6.12 16.84 -8.48
N ALA A 157 -5.17 16.50 -7.60
CA ALA A 157 -5.03 17.13 -6.30
C ALA A 157 -4.64 18.62 -6.42
N GLN A 158 -3.68 18.95 -7.29
CA GLN A 158 -3.28 20.33 -7.58
C GLN A 158 -4.45 21.16 -8.13
N LYS A 159 -5.25 20.62 -9.05
CA LYS A 159 -6.45 21.30 -9.58
C LYS A 159 -7.49 21.56 -8.48
N ARG A 160 -7.69 20.61 -7.57
CA ARG A 160 -8.59 20.78 -6.40
C ARG A 160 -8.05 21.86 -5.45
N LEU A 161 -6.74 21.89 -5.23
CA LEU A 161 -6.09 22.92 -4.41
C LEU A 161 -6.19 24.31 -5.05
N GLN A 162 -5.96 24.47 -6.35
CA GLN A 162 -6.08 25.78 -7.02
C GLN A 162 -7.47 26.39 -6.85
N ARG A 163 -8.54 25.57 -6.93
CA ARG A 163 -9.91 26.03 -6.64
C ARG A 163 -10.12 26.49 -5.19
N LYS A 164 -9.36 25.92 -4.24
CA LYS A 164 -9.40 26.27 -2.81
C LYS A 164 -8.47 27.44 -2.45
N GLN A 165 -7.27 27.50 -3.03
CA GLN A 165 -6.27 28.56 -2.81
C GLN A 165 -6.70 29.91 -3.40
N ALA A 166 -7.61 29.90 -4.39
CA ALA A 166 -8.34 31.11 -4.76
C ALA A 166 -9.10 31.74 -3.57
N ARG A 167 -9.31 30.99 -2.47
CA ARG A 167 -9.89 31.46 -1.20
C ARG A 167 -8.86 31.68 -0.10
N ASP A 168 -7.85 30.82 0.01
CA ASP A 168 -6.81 30.88 1.07
C ASP A 168 -5.40 31.04 0.48
N GLN A 169 -4.74 32.16 0.78
CA GLN A 169 -3.47 32.62 0.18
C GLN A 169 -2.20 31.87 0.65
N GLN A 170 -2.31 30.60 1.06
CA GLN A 170 -1.18 29.82 1.59
C GLN A 170 -0.80 28.66 0.65
N PRO A 171 0.50 28.47 0.34
CA PRO A 171 0.95 27.34 -0.44
C PRO A 171 0.73 26.04 0.35
N THR A 172 -0.15 25.19 -0.14
CA THR A 172 -0.45 23.89 0.49
C THR A 172 0.53 22.84 -0.02
N LYS A 173 1.29 22.22 0.89
CA LYS A 173 2.11 21.04 0.57
C LYS A 173 1.20 19.86 0.19
N LEU A 174 1.65 19.05 -0.76
CA LEU A 174 1.01 17.79 -1.15
C LEU A 174 1.93 16.64 -0.78
N TYR A 175 1.35 15.59 -0.22
CA TYR A 175 2.03 14.37 0.16
C TYR A 175 1.54 13.23 -0.73
N LEU A 176 2.43 12.65 -1.52
CA LEU A 176 2.14 11.49 -2.36
C LEU A 176 2.46 10.21 -1.58
N VAL A 177 1.43 9.47 -1.21
CA VAL A 177 1.55 8.17 -0.54
C VAL A 177 1.65 7.07 -1.59
N VAL A 178 2.77 6.35 -1.59
CA VAL A 178 3.00 5.16 -2.42
C VAL A 178 2.55 3.93 -1.62
N VAL A 179 1.56 3.20 -2.12
CA VAL A 179 0.97 2.05 -1.43
C VAL A 179 1.13 0.77 -2.20
N ARG A 180 1.52 -0.29 -1.50
CA ARG A 180 1.47 -1.67 -2.02
C ARG A 180 0.06 -2.23 -1.80
N TRP A 181 -0.50 -2.82 -2.84
CA TRP A 181 -1.78 -3.52 -2.76
C TRP A 181 -1.72 -4.84 -3.53
N VAL A 182 -2.60 -5.77 -3.19
CA VAL A 182 -2.67 -7.09 -3.84
C VAL A 182 -3.83 -7.07 -4.81
N LYS A 183 -3.52 -7.13 -6.11
CA LYS A 183 -4.52 -7.27 -7.15
C LYS A 183 -4.91 -8.74 -7.27
N SER A 184 -6.21 -9.02 -7.15
CA SER A 184 -6.79 -10.34 -7.42
C SER A 184 -7.96 -10.17 -8.40
N LYS A 185 -8.93 -11.10 -8.43
CA LYS A 185 -10.07 -11.05 -9.34
C LYS A 185 -10.79 -9.70 -9.21
N ALA A 186 -10.75 -8.90 -10.27
CA ALA A 186 -11.25 -7.53 -10.29
C ALA A 186 -12.57 -7.43 -11.06
N TYR A 187 -13.55 -6.73 -10.48
CA TYR A 187 -14.79 -6.38 -11.14
C TYR A 187 -14.58 -5.13 -12.00
N ILE A 188 -15.02 -5.16 -13.24
CA ILE A 188 -14.89 -4.01 -14.15
C ILE A 188 -16.14 -3.15 -14.02
N VAL A 189 -15.95 -1.93 -13.53
CA VAL A 189 -17.02 -0.94 -13.46
C VAL A 189 -17.16 -0.28 -14.82
N ALA A 190 -18.37 -0.29 -15.38
CA ALA A 190 -18.66 0.33 -16.68
C ALA A 190 -18.44 1.84 -16.63
N SER A 191 -18.02 2.45 -17.74
CA SER A 191 -17.72 3.89 -17.82
C SER A 191 -18.94 4.78 -17.46
N GLY A 192 -20.16 4.33 -17.79
CA GLY A 192 -21.39 5.07 -17.44
C GLY A 192 -21.67 5.18 -15.94
N ALA A 193 -20.95 4.42 -15.09
CA ALA A 193 -21.06 4.57 -13.63
C ALA A 193 -20.50 5.91 -13.12
N GLU A 194 -19.63 6.58 -13.89
CA GLU A 194 -19.11 7.91 -13.54
C GLU A 194 -20.22 8.97 -13.51
N GLU A 195 -21.20 8.85 -14.40
CA GLU A 195 -22.34 9.76 -14.53
C GLU A 195 -23.55 9.35 -13.68
N SER A 196 -23.56 8.10 -13.20
CA SER A 196 -24.60 7.58 -12.30
C SER A 196 -24.46 8.18 -10.90
N GLU A 197 -25.57 8.37 -10.20
CA GLU A 197 -25.55 8.64 -8.74
C GLU A 197 -25.49 7.34 -7.93
N ASP A 198 -25.96 6.22 -8.52
CA ASP A 198 -25.94 4.91 -7.86
C ASP A 198 -24.51 4.37 -7.79
N ARG A 199 -24.05 4.13 -6.56
CA ARG A 199 -22.72 3.60 -6.25
C ARG A 199 -22.81 2.11 -5.95
N LEU A 200 -22.03 1.32 -6.68
CA LEU A 200 -21.99 -0.15 -6.52
C LEU A 200 -21.48 -0.56 -5.13
N GLU A 201 -22.15 -1.53 -4.52
CA GLU A 201 -21.63 -2.27 -3.37
C GLU A 201 -20.48 -3.20 -3.79
N PRO A 202 -19.57 -3.61 -2.88
CA PRO A 202 -18.54 -4.61 -3.14
C PRO A 202 -19.11 -5.90 -3.73
N GLN A 203 -18.60 -6.30 -4.89
CA GLN A 203 -19.14 -7.44 -5.62
C GLN A 203 -18.64 -8.79 -5.05
N PRO A 204 -19.54 -9.72 -4.66
CA PRO A 204 -19.16 -11.03 -4.15
C PRO A 204 -18.24 -11.80 -5.12
N GLY A 205 -17.17 -12.39 -4.58
CA GLY A 205 -16.20 -13.15 -5.38
C GLY A 205 -15.23 -12.29 -6.19
N TYR A 206 -15.24 -10.96 -6.02
CA TYR A 206 -14.23 -10.04 -6.51
C TYR A 206 -13.48 -9.39 -5.35
N ALA A 207 -12.20 -9.09 -5.54
CA ALA A 207 -11.32 -8.50 -4.54
C ALA A 207 -11.24 -6.97 -4.64
N CYS A 208 -11.53 -6.41 -5.82
CA CYS A 208 -11.54 -4.98 -6.05
C CYS A 208 -12.40 -4.61 -7.26
N HIS A 209 -12.77 -3.34 -7.34
CA HIS A 209 -13.34 -2.71 -8.53
C HIS A 209 -12.24 -2.00 -9.30
N VAL A 210 -12.29 -2.05 -10.63
CA VAL A 210 -11.39 -1.32 -11.52
C VAL A 210 -12.19 -0.64 -12.61
N SER A 211 -11.71 0.49 -13.10
CA SER A 211 -12.31 1.11 -14.28
C SER A 211 -12.02 0.30 -15.53
N THR A 212 -12.85 0.46 -16.56
CA THR A 212 -12.58 0.02 -17.93
C THR A 212 -11.20 0.49 -18.42
N TRP A 213 -10.80 1.72 -18.06
CA TRP A 213 -9.53 2.33 -18.40
C TRP A 213 -8.31 1.67 -17.73
N SER A 214 -8.46 1.06 -16.55
CA SER A 214 -7.36 0.36 -15.85
C SER A 214 -6.88 -0.92 -16.54
N ARG A 215 -7.54 -1.37 -17.62
CA ARG A 215 -7.05 -2.46 -18.49
C ARG A 215 -6.41 -1.97 -19.78
N ILE A 216 -6.52 -0.69 -20.09
CA ILE A 216 -5.95 -0.12 -21.31
C ILE A 216 -4.48 0.17 -21.03
N ASP A 217 -3.63 -0.76 -21.45
CA ASP A 217 -2.21 -0.48 -21.65
C ASP A 217 -2.10 0.59 -22.76
N PRO A 218 -1.72 1.84 -22.44
CA PRO A 218 -1.51 2.86 -23.47
C PRO A 218 -0.36 2.54 -24.42
N LEU A 219 0.51 1.61 -24.04
CA LEU A 219 1.75 1.29 -24.75
C LEU A 219 1.63 -0.01 -25.54
N ASP A 220 0.46 -0.66 -25.55
CA ASP A 220 0.19 -1.81 -26.40
C ASP A 220 -0.67 -1.41 -27.62
N PRO A 221 -0.04 -0.95 -28.73
CA PRO A 221 -0.75 -0.61 -29.96
C PRO A 221 -1.47 -1.80 -30.60
N ALA A 222 -1.25 -3.04 -30.15
CA ALA A 222 -1.98 -4.21 -30.63
C ALA A 222 -3.36 -4.38 -29.95
N LYS A 223 -3.62 -3.69 -28.83
CA LYS A 223 -4.87 -3.82 -28.05
C LYS A 223 -5.83 -2.63 -28.16
N VAL A 224 -5.41 -1.54 -28.79
CA VAL A 224 -6.25 -0.36 -29.00
C VAL A 224 -6.23 0.03 -30.47
N SER A 225 -7.31 -0.28 -31.20
CA SER A 225 -7.52 0.31 -32.52
C SER A 225 -7.85 1.79 -32.37
N LEU A 226 -7.39 2.61 -33.32
CA LEU A 226 -7.67 4.05 -33.37
C LEU A 226 -9.17 4.34 -33.29
N GLU A 227 -9.97 3.45 -33.88
CA GLU A 227 -11.43 3.50 -33.91
C GLU A 227 -12.06 3.31 -32.53
N ARG A 228 -11.49 2.43 -31.70
CA ARG A 228 -11.94 2.22 -30.32
C ARG A 228 -11.56 3.38 -29.41
N ALA A 229 -10.39 4.00 -29.64
CA ALA A 229 -10.00 5.21 -28.94
C ALA A 229 -10.91 6.40 -29.30
N TYR A 230 -11.33 6.52 -30.57
CA TYR A 230 -12.24 7.57 -31.04
C TYR A 230 -13.66 7.41 -30.47
N GLN A 231 -14.22 6.20 -30.50
CA GLN A 231 -15.54 5.90 -29.93
C GLN A 231 -15.61 6.13 -28.41
N MET A 232 -14.49 5.98 -27.70
CA MET A 232 -14.41 6.23 -26.26
C MET A 232 -14.17 7.71 -25.90
N SER A 233 -13.98 8.58 -26.90
CA SER A 233 -13.73 10.02 -26.71
C SER A 233 -14.94 10.91 -26.99
N GLN A 234 -16.05 10.32 -27.45
CA GLN A 234 -17.37 10.96 -27.55
C GLN A 234 -18.22 10.59 -26.34
#